data_AF-A0A5C0XVX9-F1
#
_entry.id   AF-A0A5C0XVX9-F1
#
_cell.length_a   1.000
_cell.length_b   1.000
_cell.length_c   1.000
_cell.angle_alpha   90.00
_cell.angle_beta   90.00
_cell.angle_gamma   90.00
#
_symmetry.space_group_name_H-M   'P 1'
#
loop_
_entity.id
_entity.type
_entity.pdbx_description
1 polymer ?
#
loop_
_entity_poly.entity_id
_entity_poly.type
_entity_poly.pdbx_seq_one_letter_code
_entity_poly.pdbx_strand_id
1 'polypeptide(L)'
;MFSFLKRRKKEKKGPLVYLSEPVLLYHTRTEKAILEIIEEKLSSTNVIIPSDYGIKDTSHMIEDAECFVAVAILGKFSSLVCREVRKAQELGKKIYTLDIVKRSSDELIYYFEEGIPEHIEWLSEEETREFFDGFLAEEFMGMAFRGMFIGYRGNKW
;
A
#
# COMPACT_ATOMS: atom_id res chain seq x y z
N MET A 1 23.13 23.76 -16.82
CA MET A 1 22.40 22.58 -17.30
C MET A 1 21.96 21.76 -16.08
N PHE A 2 20.97 22.26 -15.33
CA PHE A 2 20.43 21.60 -14.14
C PHE A 2 18.91 21.74 -14.15
N SER A 3 18.24 20.87 -14.91
CA SER A 3 16.79 20.71 -14.86
C SER A 3 16.45 19.60 -13.87
N PHE A 4 16.77 19.79 -12.59
CA PHE A 4 16.35 18.89 -11.53
C PHE A 4 15.55 19.69 -10.51
N LEU A 5 14.38 19.14 -10.14
CA LEU A 5 13.46 19.62 -9.09
C LEU A 5 12.43 20.69 -9.46
N LYS A 6 11.75 20.52 -10.59
CA LYS A 6 10.29 20.74 -10.59
C LYS A 6 9.61 19.39 -10.38
N ARG A 7 9.46 18.97 -9.11
CA ARG A 7 8.30 18.15 -8.73
C ARG A 7 7.09 19.04 -9.05
N ARG A 8 6.57 18.95 -10.28
CA ARG A 8 5.22 19.44 -10.56
C ARG A 8 4.37 18.65 -9.56
N LYS A 9 3.76 19.32 -8.58
CA LYS A 9 2.61 18.73 -7.89
C LYS A 9 1.70 18.27 -9.03
N LYS A 10 1.58 16.96 -9.26
CA LYS A 10 0.61 16.45 -10.23
C LYS A 10 -0.71 17.12 -9.84
N GLU A 11 -1.37 17.77 -10.79
CA GLU A 11 -2.70 18.30 -10.54
C GLU A 11 -3.56 17.15 -10.01
N LYS A 12 -4.24 17.38 -8.88
CA LYS A 12 -5.19 16.42 -8.33
C LYS A 12 -6.33 16.28 -9.34
N LYS A 13 -6.52 15.08 -9.86
CA LYS A 13 -7.55 14.72 -10.85
C LYS A 13 -8.27 13.47 -10.39
N GLY A 14 -9.50 13.31 -10.86
CA GLY A 14 -10.33 12.15 -10.54
C GLY A 14 -10.94 12.19 -9.14
N PRO A 15 -11.65 11.12 -8.75
CA PRO A 15 -12.33 11.03 -7.46
C PRO A 15 -11.33 11.06 -6.30
N LEU A 16 -11.74 11.59 -5.14
CA LEU A 16 -10.93 11.51 -3.93
C LEU A 16 -10.87 10.07 -3.41
N VAL A 17 -9.67 9.48 -3.43
CA VAL A 17 -9.41 8.11 -2.98
C VAL A 17 -8.77 8.13 -1.59
N TYR A 18 -9.28 7.38 -0.63
CA TYR A 18 -8.54 7.06 0.59
C TYR A 18 -7.78 5.74 0.39
N LEU A 19 -6.45 5.78 0.54
CA LEU A 19 -5.60 4.59 0.48
C LEU A 19 -5.41 4.04 1.90
N SER A 20 -5.84 2.80 2.14
CA SER A 20 -5.58 2.06 3.35
C SER A 20 -4.57 0.96 3.05
N GLU A 21 -3.33 1.12 3.50
CA GLU A 21 -2.27 0.15 3.27
C GLU A 21 -1.57 -0.27 4.58
N PRO A 22 -1.04 -1.50 4.65
CA PRO A 22 -0.21 -1.92 5.78
C PRO A 22 0.97 -0.97 6.00
N VAL A 23 1.25 -0.63 7.25
CA VAL A 23 2.31 0.32 7.64
C VAL A 23 3.69 -0.04 7.06
N LEU A 24 3.97 -1.33 6.85
CA LEU A 24 5.23 -1.79 6.25
C LEU A 24 5.43 -1.32 4.80
N LEU A 25 4.36 -0.91 4.11
CA LEU A 25 4.42 -0.40 2.74
C LEU A 25 4.67 1.11 2.67
N TYR A 26 4.57 1.84 3.79
CA TYR A 26 4.72 3.29 3.80
C TYR A 26 6.07 3.74 3.27
N HIS A 27 6.06 4.74 2.38
CA HIS A 27 7.24 5.32 1.74
C HIS A 27 8.12 4.33 0.96
N THR A 28 7.58 3.15 0.62
CA THR A 28 8.30 2.15 -0.17
C THR A 28 8.13 2.37 -1.67
N ARG A 29 8.85 1.57 -2.48
CA ARG A 29 8.57 1.49 -3.92
C ARG A 29 7.19 0.88 -4.20
N THR A 30 6.69 0.05 -3.29
CA THR A 30 5.37 -0.59 -3.41
C THR A 30 4.26 0.46 -3.29
N GLU A 31 4.33 1.37 -2.32
CA GLU A 31 3.38 2.51 -2.19
C GLU A 31 3.31 3.32 -3.49
N LYS A 32 4.45 3.61 -4.12
CA LYS A 32 4.47 4.30 -5.42
C LYS A 32 3.77 3.52 -6.53
N ALA A 33 4.01 2.21 -6.60
CA ALA A 33 3.35 1.34 -7.58
C ALA A 33 1.84 1.24 -7.33
N ILE A 34 1.41 1.21 -6.05
CA ILE A 34 -0.01 1.25 -5.67
C ILE A 34 -0.66 2.54 -6.19
N LEU A 35 -0.01 3.69 -6.04
CA LEU A 35 -0.52 4.97 -6.56
C LEU A 35 -0.63 4.97 -8.09
N GLU A 36 0.32 4.36 -8.80
CA GLU A 36 0.26 4.21 -10.26
C GLU A 36 -0.92 3.30 -10.67
N ILE A 37 -1.18 2.23 -9.91
CA ILE A 37 -2.33 1.35 -10.13
C ILE A 37 -3.65 2.11 -9.89
N ILE A 38 -3.73 2.93 -8.84
CA ILE A 38 -4.90 3.78 -8.57
C ILE A 38 -5.10 4.79 -9.71
N GLU A 39 -4.03 5.43 -10.19
CA GLU A 39 -4.09 6.34 -11.33
C GLU A 39 -4.59 5.64 -12.59
N GLU A 40 -4.15 4.40 -12.86
CA GLU A 40 -4.62 3.61 -14.00
C GLU A 40 -6.07 3.15 -13.85
N LYS A 41 -6.41 2.50 -12.72
CA LYS A 41 -7.70 1.81 -12.53
C LYS A 41 -8.83 2.76 -12.20
N LEU A 42 -8.56 3.81 -11.43
CA LEU A 42 -9.57 4.76 -10.97
C LEU A 42 -9.47 6.12 -11.67
N SER A 43 -8.51 6.29 -12.60
CA SER A 43 -8.24 7.58 -13.26
C SER A 43 -8.05 8.72 -12.25
N SER A 44 -7.47 8.41 -11.09
CA SER A 44 -7.33 9.36 -9.99
C SER A 44 -5.88 9.54 -9.53
N THR A 45 -5.48 10.80 -9.40
CA THR A 45 -4.25 11.22 -8.71
C THR A 45 -4.57 11.92 -7.39
N ASN A 46 -5.84 12.01 -7.02
CA ASN A 46 -6.31 12.65 -5.80
C ASN A 46 -6.43 11.61 -4.67
N VAL A 47 -5.30 11.20 -4.12
CA VAL A 47 -5.23 10.16 -3.09
C VAL A 47 -4.87 10.77 -1.74
N ILE A 48 -5.58 10.38 -0.69
CA ILE A 48 -5.19 10.58 0.72
C ILE A 48 -4.29 9.39 1.07
N ILE A 49 -3.04 9.68 1.39
CA ILE A 49 -2.02 8.69 1.72
C ILE A 49 -1.72 8.84 3.21
N PRO A 50 -2.11 7.88 4.07
CA PRO A 50 -1.88 7.97 5.52
C PRO A 50 -0.41 8.19 5.89
N SER A 51 0.53 7.62 5.11
CA SER A 51 1.97 7.77 5.34
C SER A 51 2.44 9.24 5.28
N ASP A 52 1.79 10.11 4.50
CA ASP A 52 2.10 11.55 4.44
C ASP A 52 1.79 12.28 5.77
N TYR A 53 0.99 11.67 6.65
CA TYR A 53 0.57 12.22 7.95
C TYR A 53 1.33 11.61 9.15
N GLY A 54 2.26 10.67 8.89
CA GLY A 54 3.07 10.01 9.91
C GLY A 54 2.26 9.07 10.81
N ILE A 55 2.44 9.21 12.13
CA ILE A 55 1.75 8.37 13.14
C ILE A 55 0.33 8.84 13.48
N LYS A 56 -0.17 9.88 12.82
CA LYS A 56 -1.49 10.45 13.13
C LYS A 56 -2.58 9.58 12.50
N ASP A 57 -3.66 9.37 13.25
CA ASP A 57 -4.84 8.71 12.71
C ASP A 57 -5.52 9.58 11.64
N THR A 58 -5.54 9.08 10.41
CA THR A 58 -6.20 9.72 9.26
C THR A 58 -7.57 9.13 8.97
N SER A 59 -8.06 8.17 9.78
CA SER A 59 -9.32 7.48 9.53
C SER A 59 -10.53 8.41 9.44
N HIS A 60 -10.49 9.58 10.07
CA HIS A 60 -11.51 10.62 9.97
C HIS A 60 -11.67 11.14 8.53
N MET A 61 -10.61 11.09 7.71
CA MET A 61 -10.63 11.52 6.31
C MET A 61 -11.29 10.51 5.37
N ILE A 62 -11.63 9.31 5.84
CA ILE A 62 -12.39 8.32 5.06
C ILE A 62 -13.77 8.87 4.68
N GLU A 63 -14.37 9.69 5.56
CA GLU A 63 -15.68 10.31 5.32
C GLU A 63 -15.67 11.25 4.12
N ASP A 64 -14.57 11.95 3.86
CA ASP A 64 -14.45 12.87 2.73
C ASP A 64 -14.19 12.15 1.40
N ALA A 65 -13.67 10.93 1.45
CA ALA A 65 -13.32 10.18 0.25
C ALA A 65 -14.55 9.67 -0.51
N GLU A 66 -14.48 9.72 -1.85
CA GLU A 66 -15.50 9.16 -2.74
C GLU A 66 -15.36 7.63 -2.83
N CYS A 67 -14.12 7.14 -2.82
CA CYS A 67 -13.82 5.71 -2.80
C CYS A 67 -12.66 5.38 -1.88
N PHE A 68 -12.65 4.13 -1.43
CA PHE A 68 -11.69 3.57 -0.49
C PHE A 68 -10.94 2.42 -1.16
N VAL A 69 -9.61 2.42 -1.10
CA VAL A 69 -8.77 1.32 -1.61
C VAL A 69 -8.11 0.64 -0.42
N ALA A 70 -8.47 -0.62 -0.21
CA ALA A 70 -7.91 -1.49 0.83
C ALA A 70 -6.78 -2.34 0.23
N VAL A 71 -5.58 -2.25 0.78
CA VAL A 71 -4.44 -3.04 0.31
C VAL A 71 -4.29 -4.31 1.16
N ALA A 72 -4.35 -5.45 0.50
CA ALA A 72 -3.97 -6.74 1.05
C ALA A 72 -2.57 -7.14 0.58
N ILE A 73 -1.87 -7.90 1.41
CA ILE A 73 -0.62 -8.56 1.05
C ILE A 73 -0.84 -10.05 1.21
N LEU A 74 -0.62 -10.83 0.15
CA LEU A 74 -0.80 -12.29 0.15
C LEU A 74 -2.19 -12.70 0.65
N GLY A 75 -3.24 -11.99 0.19
CA GLY A 75 -4.62 -12.24 0.58
C GLY A 75 -4.95 -11.86 2.02
N LYS A 76 -4.16 -11.02 2.69
CA LYS A 76 -4.37 -10.64 4.10
C LYS A 76 -4.52 -9.14 4.27
N PHE A 77 -5.57 -8.71 4.95
CA PHE A 77 -5.67 -7.38 5.52
C PHE A 77 -5.03 -7.35 6.91
N SER A 78 -4.13 -6.38 7.12
CA SER A 78 -3.63 -6.07 8.46
C SER A 78 -4.73 -5.53 9.36
N SER A 79 -4.56 -5.62 10.67
CA SER A 79 -5.53 -5.12 11.66
C SER A 79 -5.88 -3.64 11.48
N LEU A 80 -4.92 -2.82 11.05
CA LEU A 80 -5.14 -1.41 10.70
C LEU A 80 -6.10 -1.30 9.51
N VAL A 81 -5.78 -2.00 8.41
CA VAL A 81 -6.61 -2.01 7.19
C VAL A 81 -8.01 -2.54 7.52
N CYS A 82 -8.12 -3.61 8.31
CA CYS A 82 -9.40 -4.15 8.79
C CYS A 82 -10.25 -3.09 9.51
N ARG A 83 -9.64 -2.25 10.37
CA ARG A 83 -10.35 -1.18 11.08
C ARG A 83 -10.87 -0.11 10.11
N GLU A 84 -10.03 0.32 9.18
CA GLU A 84 -10.39 1.34 8.20
C GLU A 84 -11.43 0.84 7.19
N VAL A 85 -11.33 -0.43 6.77
CA VAL A 85 -12.33 -1.09 5.92
C VAL A 85 -13.70 -1.13 6.59
N ARG A 86 -13.79 -1.52 7.87
CA ARG A 86 -15.07 -1.52 8.62
C ARG A 86 -15.68 -0.13 8.64
N LYS A 87 -14.87 0.89 8.95
CA LYS A 87 -15.31 2.28 8.93
C LYS A 87 -15.79 2.72 7.55
N ALA A 88 -15.09 2.33 6.48
CA ALA A 88 -15.53 2.59 5.11
C ALA A 88 -16.86 1.90 4.78
N GLN A 89 -17.06 0.66 5.23
CA GLN A 89 -18.32 -0.07 5.08
C GLN A 89 -19.48 0.62 5.83
N GLU A 90 -19.26 1.03 7.08
CA GLU A 90 -20.25 1.78 7.89
C GLU A 90 -20.67 3.10 7.24
N LEU A 91 -19.72 3.77 6.57
CA LEU A 91 -19.94 5.01 5.83
C LEU A 91 -20.50 4.79 4.41
N GLY A 92 -20.78 3.54 4.02
CA GLY A 92 -21.30 3.19 2.70
C GLY A 92 -20.37 3.56 1.54
N LYS A 93 -19.05 3.59 1.78
CA LYS A 93 -18.06 3.95 0.77
C LYS A 93 -17.93 2.87 -0.28
N LYS A 94 -17.62 3.28 -1.52
CA LYS A 94 -17.23 2.36 -2.58
C LYS A 94 -15.82 1.83 -2.27
N ILE A 95 -15.73 0.54 -1.97
CA ILE A 95 -14.47 -0.13 -1.60
C ILE A 95 -13.92 -0.86 -2.81
N TYR A 96 -12.61 -0.76 -3.00
CA TYR A 96 -11.82 -1.60 -3.89
C TYR A 96 -10.75 -2.32 -3.08
N THR A 97 -10.48 -3.57 -3.41
CA THR A 97 -9.38 -4.34 -2.83
C THR A 97 -8.24 -4.44 -3.83
N LEU A 98 -7.05 -4.07 -3.40
CA LEU A 98 -5.79 -4.29 -4.10
C LEU A 98 -5.01 -5.39 -3.37
N ASP A 99 -5.04 -6.61 -3.89
CA ASP A 99 -4.33 -7.75 -3.30
C ASP A 99 -2.98 -7.95 -3.97
N ILE A 100 -1.90 -7.72 -3.22
CA ILE A 100 -0.52 -7.86 -3.68
C ILE A 100 -0.06 -9.29 -3.42
N VAL A 101 0.06 -10.07 -4.48
CA VAL A 101 0.39 -11.50 -4.41
C VAL A 101 1.90 -11.75 -4.48
N LYS A 102 2.64 -10.89 -5.18
CA LYS A 102 4.09 -11.05 -5.30
C LYS A 102 4.76 -9.72 -5.57
N ARG A 103 5.90 -9.52 -4.90
CA ARG A 103 6.86 -8.47 -5.22
C ARG A 103 8.17 -9.10 -5.71
N SER A 104 8.59 -8.75 -6.92
CA SER A 104 9.95 -9.00 -7.40
C SER A 104 10.68 -7.67 -7.62
N SER A 105 11.95 -7.70 -8.04
CA SER A 105 12.73 -6.48 -8.28
C SER A 105 12.11 -5.57 -9.34
N ASP A 106 11.38 -6.16 -10.29
CA ASP A 106 10.95 -5.49 -11.51
C ASP A 106 9.44 -5.64 -11.79
N GLU A 107 8.74 -6.53 -11.07
CA GLU A 107 7.31 -6.80 -11.28
C GLU A 107 6.55 -6.90 -9.95
N LEU A 108 5.36 -6.28 -9.92
CA LEU A 108 4.36 -6.38 -8.87
C LEU A 108 3.15 -7.13 -9.45
N ILE A 109 2.84 -8.30 -8.91
CA ILE A 109 1.66 -9.09 -9.29
C ILE A 109 0.55 -8.75 -8.31
N TYR A 110 -0.58 -8.28 -8.84
CA TYR A 110 -1.73 -7.88 -8.04
C TYR A 110 -3.06 -8.27 -8.67
N TYR A 111 -4.08 -8.36 -7.84
CA TYR A 111 -5.48 -8.32 -8.23
C TYR A 111 -6.10 -7.00 -7.77
N PHE A 112 -6.96 -6.41 -8.58
CA PHE A 112 -7.69 -5.19 -8.26
C PHE A 112 -9.17 -5.42 -8.52
N GLU A 113 -9.97 -5.45 -7.47
CA GLU A 113 -11.36 -5.85 -7.51
C GLU A 113 -12.25 -4.87 -6.76
N GLU A 114 -13.49 -4.71 -7.21
CA GLU A 114 -14.51 -3.94 -6.48
C GLU A 114 -15.07 -4.80 -5.34
N GLY A 115 -15.19 -4.23 -4.14
CA GLY A 115 -15.58 -4.92 -2.93
C GLY A 115 -14.41 -5.61 -2.20
N ILE A 116 -14.75 -6.56 -1.33
CA ILE A 116 -13.80 -7.35 -0.53
C ILE A 116 -13.95 -8.81 -0.96
N PRO A 117 -12.96 -9.38 -1.67
CA PRO A 117 -13.01 -10.77 -2.09
C PRO A 117 -13.09 -11.75 -0.90
N GLU A 118 -13.78 -12.88 -1.08
CA GLU A 118 -13.98 -13.89 -0.01
C GLU A 118 -12.68 -14.52 0.48
N HIS A 119 -11.64 -14.55 -0.36
CA HIS A 119 -10.34 -15.12 0.00
C HIS A 119 -9.51 -14.20 0.90
N ILE A 120 -9.94 -12.95 1.11
CA ILE A 120 -9.22 -12.02 1.96
C ILE A 120 -9.41 -12.40 3.43
N GLU A 121 -8.30 -12.71 4.06
CA GLU A 121 -8.21 -12.99 5.48
C GLU A 121 -8.03 -11.69 6.28
N TRP A 122 -8.77 -11.56 7.38
CA TRP A 122 -8.80 -10.37 8.22
C TRP A 122 -8.03 -10.63 9.49
N LEU A 123 -6.82 -10.08 9.58
CA LEU A 123 -5.93 -10.35 10.71
C LEU A 123 -6.32 -9.51 11.95
N SER A 124 -6.19 -10.14 13.11
CA SER A 124 -6.08 -9.50 14.43
C SER A 124 -4.77 -8.74 14.58
N GLU A 125 -4.59 -8.01 15.68
CA GLU A 125 -3.32 -7.31 15.96
C GLU A 125 -2.16 -8.30 16.14
N GLU A 126 -2.41 -9.41 16.83
CA GLU A 126 -1.46 -10.48 17.06
C GLU A 126 -1.05 -11.14 15.75
N GLU A 127 -2.02 -11.56 14.93
CA GLU A 127 -1.76 -12.18 13.62
C GLU A 127 -1.07 -11.22 12.66
N THR A 128 -1.41 -9.93 12.70
CA THR A 128 -0.75 -8.90 11.90
C THR A 128 0.73 -8.79 12.25
N ARG A 129 1.05 -8.82 13.55
CA ARG A 129 2.43 -8.77 14.01
C ARG A 129 3.21 -9.99 13.56
N GLU A 130 2.65 -11.19 13.75
CA GLU A 130 3.27 -12.44 13.30
C GLU A 130 3.49 -12.46 11.79
N PHE A 131 2.48 -12.01 11.03
CA PHE A 131 2.57 -11.89 9.58
C PHE A 131 3.68 -10.93 9.15
N PHE A 132 3.76 -9.76 9.77
CA PHE A 132 4.79 -8.76 9.44
C PHE A 132 6.20 -9.24 9.82
N ASP A 133 6.36 -9.88 10.98
CA ASP A 133 7.63 -10.45 11.41
C ASP A 133 8.10 -11.53 10.43
N GLY A 134 7.20 -12.40 9.98
CA GLY A 134 7.48 -13.41 8.95
C GLY A 134 7.82 -12.80 7.59
N PHE A 135 7.05 -11.81 7.14
CA PHE A 135 7.27 -11.11 5.88
C PHE A 135 8.63 -10.43 5.84
N LEU A 136 8.98 -9.69 6.91
CA LEU A 136 10.28 -9.04 7.04
C LEU A 136 11.42 -10.06 7.07
N ALA A 137 11.27 -11.16 7.81
CA ALA A 137 12.29 -12.21 7.86
C ALA A 137 12.55 -12.83 6.47
N GLU A 138 11.50 -13.09 5.68
CA GLU A 138 11.63 -13.58 4.32
C GLU A 138 12.32 -12.56 3.40
N GLU A 139 11.95 -11.27 3.49
CA GLU A 139 12.60 -10.20 2.73
C GLU A 139 14.09 -10.05 3.10
N PHE A 140 14.43 -10.09 4.39
CA PHE A 140 15.81 -10.01 4.87
C PHE A 140 16.63 -11.23 4.45
N MET A 141 16.07 -12.44 4.55
CA MET A 141 16.75 -13.68 4.12
C MET A 141 16.98 -13.67 2.60
N GLY A 142 16.00 -13.21 1.81
CA GLY A 142 16.16 -13.01 0.37
C GLY A 142 17.27 -12.00 0.03
N MET A 143 17.41 -10.94 0.82
CA MET A 143 18.46 -9.94 0.64
C MET A 143 19.85 -10.46 1.06
N ALA A 144 19.94 -11.19 2.18
CA ALA A 144 21.18 -11.78 2.69
C ALA A 144 21.73 -12.86 1.75
N PHE A 145 20.86 -13.72 1.20
CA PHE A 145 21.26 -14.68 0.17
C PHE A 145 21.78 -13.97 -1.09
N ARG A 146 21.12 -12.90 -1.56
CA ARG A 146 21.61 -12.10 -2.71
C ARG A 146 22.95 -11.42 -2.42
N GLY A 147 23.16 -10.96 -1.18
CA GLY A 147 24.41 -10.34 -0.73
C GLY A 147 25.59 -11.31 -0.59
N MET A 148 25.32 -12.61 -0.42
CA MET A 148 26.37 -13.63 -0.32
C MET A 148 26.89 -14.09 -1.69
N PHE A 149 26.11 -13.92 -2.78
CA PHE A 149 26.50 -14.29 -4.15
C PHE A 149 27.06 -13.14 -4.99
N ILE A 150 26.96 -11.89 -4.53
CA ILE A 150 27.47 -10.72 -5.24
C ILE A 150 28.31 -9.90 -4.26
N GLY A 151 29.64 -9.99 -4.40
CA GLY A 151 30.61 -9.25 -3.59
C GLY A 151 30.24 -7.77 -3.48
N TYR A 152 29.76 -7.39 -2.30
CA TYR A 152 29.20 -6.08 -2.02
C TYR A 152 30.30 -5.01 -2.01
N ARG A 153 30.47 -4.29 -3.13
CA ARG A 153 31.13 -2.98 -3.15
C ARG A 153 30.07 -1.93 -2.83
N GLY A 154 30.01 -1.52 -1.56
CA GLY A 154 29.12 -0.46 -1.11
C GLY A 154 29.51 0.88 -1.75
N ASN A 155 28.67 1.40 -2.63
CA ASN A 155 28.65 2.82 -2.95
C ASN A 155 27.58 3.48 -2.07
N LYS A 156 28.05 4.31 -1.14
CA LYS A 156 27.25 5.23 -0.35
C LYS A 156 26.48 6.18 -1.28
N TRP A 157 25.21 6.40 -0.96
CA TRP A 157 24.49 7.64 -1.21
C TRP A 157 24.11 8.22 0.15
#